data_AF-A0A7S2IHR0-F1
#
_entry.id   AF-A0A7S2IHR0-F1
#
_cell.length_a   1.000
_cell.length_b   1.000
_cell.length_c   1.000
_cell.angle_alpha   90.00
_cell.angle_beta   90.00
_cell.angle_gamma   90.00
#
_symmetry.space_group_name_H-M   'P 1'
#
loop_
_entity.id
_entity.type
_entity.pdbx_description
1 polymer ?
#
loop_
_entity_poly.entity_id
_entity_poly.type
_entity_poly.pdbx_seq_one_letter_code
_entity_poly.pdbx_strand_id
1 'polypeptide(L)'
;REYGASPGAAMVALNMSHAGRRKHDPARSVPACVWRRTGPPVRSWSVHKRYQQGDLMAFLSEDGLEIEIVEVLMTVYQAPQADSLSHWKPPVFGVAIVLVMGYQYVKGK
;
A
#
# COMPACT_ATOMS: atom_id res chain seq x y z
N ARG A 1 -48.08 6.71 -4.92
CA ARG A 1 -47.14 5.57 -4.89
C ARG A 1 -45.75 6.19 -4.91
N GLU A 2 -45.24 6.56 -3.74
CA GLU A 2 -43.91 7.14 -3.60
C GLU A 2 -42.89 6.05 -3.91
N TYR A 3 -42.03 6.29 -4.90
CA TYR A 3 -40.88 5.43 -5.15
C TYR A 3 -39.92 5.62 -3.97
N GLY A 4 -39.98 4.71 -3.00
CA GLY A 4 -38.98 4.62 -1.96
C GLY A 4 -37.63 4.43 -2.62
N ALA A 5 -36.76 5.42 -2.52
CA ALA A 5 -35.40 5.32 -3.02
C ALA A 5 -34.72 4.14 -2.33
N SER A 6 -34.39 3.09 -3.07
CA SER A 6 -33.55 2.02 -2.53
C SER A 6 -32.25 2.64 -2.02
N PRO A 7 -31.80 2.33 -0.79
CA PRO A 7 -30.58 2.88 -0.26
C PRO A 7 -29.41 2.46 -1.16
N GLY A 8 -28.82 3.42 -1.88
CA GLY A 8 -27.68 3.17 -2.75
C GLY A 8 -26.45 2.71 -1.98
N ALA A 9 -25.52 2.04 -2.66
CA ALA A 9 -24.25 1.65 -2.07
C ALA A 9 -23.30 2.85 -2.04
N ALA A 10 -22.52 2.97 -0.96
CA ALA A 10 -21.46 3.96 -0.84
C ALA A 10 -20.13 3.28 -0.50
N MET A 11 -19.13 3.49 -1.35
CA MET A 11 -17.76 3.09 -1.12
C MET A 11 -16.95 4.30 -0.66
N VAL A 12 -16.16 4.12 0.39
CA VAL A 12 -15.34 5.17 0.99
C VAL A 12 -13.91 4.67 1.15
N ALA A 13 -12.95 5.45 0.67
CA ALA A 13 -11.54 5.22 0.94
C ALA A 13 -11.10 6.11 2.10
N LEU A 14 -10.69 5.49 3.19
CA LEU A 14 -10.28 6.20 4.40
C LEU A 14 -8.76 6.38 4.44
N ASN A 15 -8.34 7.56 4.90
CA ASN A 15 -6.95 7.83 5.19
C ASN A 15 -6.57 7.17 6.52
N MET A 16 -5.92 6.01 6.42
CA MET A 16 -5.52 5.23 7.60
C MET A 16 -4.42 5.91 8.43
N SER A 17 -3.78 6.98 7.94
CA SER A 17 -2.84 7.75 8.76
C SER A 17 -3.50 8.40 9.98
N HIS A 18 -4.84 8.53 9.97
CA HIS A 18 -5.64 9.03 11.08
C HIS A 18 -5.95 7.98 12.15
N ALA A 19 -5.82 6.69 11.83
CA ALA A 19 -6.17 5.62 12.75
C ALA A 19 -5.25 5.68 14.00
N GLY A 20 -5.85 5.88 15.19
CA GLY A 20 -5.12 5.92 16.47
C GLY A 20 -4.45 7.25 16.83
N ARG A 21 -4.57 8.31 16.01
CA ARG A 21 -3.99 9.63 16.29
C ARG A 21 -4.84 10.46 17.25
N ARG A 22 -4.20 11.20 18.17
CA ARG A 22 -4.87 12.05 19.18
C ARG A 22 -5.53 13.29 18.53
N LYS A 23 -6.51 13.89 19.24
CA LYS A 23 -7.33 15.01 18.76
C LYS A 23 -6.53 16.25 18.30
N HIS A 24 -5.30 16.43 18.81
CA HIS A 24 -4.41 17.56 18.54
C HIS A 24 -3.22 17.24 17.61
N ASP A 25 -3.21 16.12 16.91
CA ASP A 25 -2.14 15.81 15.97
C ASP A 25 -2.22 16.70 14.72
N PRO A 26 -1.15 17.42 14.32
CA PRO A 26 -1.15 18.24 13.10
C PRO A 26 -1.41 17.42 11.81
N ALA A 27 -1.14 16.11 11.82
CA ALA A 27 -1.49 15.21 10.72
C ALA A 27 -3.02 15.09 10.50
N ARG A 28 -3.83 15.53 11.46
CA ARG A 28 -5.30 15.51 11.40
C ARG A 28 -5.91 16.61 10.52
N SER A 29 -5.09 17.53 10.02
CA SER A 29 -5.47 18.55 9.03
C SER A 29 -5.81 17.98 7.65
N VAL A 30 -5.34 16.76 7.36
CA VAL A 30 -5.70 16.03 6.14
C VAL A 30 -7.11 15.43 6.29
N PRO A 31 -7.93 15.35 5.22
CA PRO A 31 -9.22 14.69 5.31
C PRO A 31 -9.10 13.20 5.65
N ALA A 32 -9.95 12.72 6.56
CA ALA A 32 -10.04 11.30 6.89
C ALA A 32 -10.64 10.46 5.74
N CYS A 33 -11.42 11.08 4.86
CA CYS A 33 -11.95 10.48 3.64
C CYS A 33 -11.10 10.98 2.46
N VAL A 34 -10.39 10.08 1.79
CA VAL A 34 -9.58 10.41 0.62
C VAL A 34 -10.44 10.42 -0.64
N TRP A 35 -11.45 9.56 -0.69
CA TRP A 35 -12.32 9.37 -1.83
C TRP A 35 -13.66 8.79 -1.39
N ARG A 36 -14.72 9.12 -2.12
CA ARG A 36 -16.03 8.48 -2.00
C ARG A 36 -16.63 8.24 -3.37
N ARG A 37 -17.20 7.05 -3.57
CA ARG A 37 -18.01 6.70 -4.75
C ARG A 37 -19.38 6.23 -4.28
N THR A 38 -20.44 6.80 -4.86
CA THR A 38 -21.82 6.34 -4.67
C THR A 38 -22.27 5.59 -5.92
N GLY A 39 -23.01 4.51 -5.72
CA GLY A 39 -23.51 3.67 -6.81
C GLY A 39 -24.85 3.04 -6.48
N PRO A 40 -25.41 2.28 -7.43
CA PRO A 40 -26.59 1.45 -7.18
C PRO A 40 -26.33 0.45 -6.04
N PRO A 41 -27.37 -0.10 -5.40
CA PRO A 41 -27.20 -1.15 -4.41
C PRO A 41 -26.41 -2.34 -4.99
N VAL A 42 -25.51 -2.89 -4.18
CA VAL A 42 -24.70 -4.05 -4.56
C VAL A 42 -25.05 -5.23 -3.66
N ARG A 43 -25.21 -6.41 -4.27
CA ARG A 43 -25.51 -7.66 -3.56
C ARG A 43 -24.29 -8.22 -2.84
N SER A 44 -23.14 -8.13 -3.48
CA SER A 44 -21.87 -8.68 -2.98
C SER A 44 -20.69 -7.89 -3.52
N TRP A 45 -19.55 -8.01 -2.84
CA TRP A 45 -18.31 -7.39 -3.26
C TRP A 45 -17.12 -8.29 -2.90
N SER A 46 -16.01 -8.13 -3.63
CA SER A 46 -14.75 -8.81 -3.36
C SER A 46 -13.56 -7.90 -3.69
N VAL A 47 -12.45 -8.12 -2.99
CA VAL A 47 -11.19 -7.38 -3.20
C VAL A 47 -10.10 -8.36 -3.55
N HIS A 48 -9.38 -8.09 -4.64
CA HIS A 48 -8.21 -8.84 -5.04
C HIS A 48 -6.96 -7.97 -4.91
N LYS A 49 -6.08 -8.34 -3.98
CA LYS A 49 -4.80 -7.67 -3.72
C LYS A 49 -3.76 -8.11 -4.73
N ARG A 50 -3.12 -7.15 -5.40
CA ARG A 50 -2.03 -7.43 -6.34
C ARG A 50 -0.71 -6.89 -5.79
N TYR A 51 0.37 -7.66 -5.98
CA TYR A 51 1.70 -7.22 -5.56
C TYR A 51 2.20 -6.12 -6.50
N GLN A 52 2.57 -4.96 -5.94
CA GLN A 52 3.11 -3.80 -6.66
C GLN A 52 2.19 -3.19 -7.74
N GLN A 53 0.89 -3.53 -7.73
CA GLN A 53 -0.11 -2.99 -8.65
C GLN A 53 -1.33 -2.49 -7.85
N GLY A 54 -2.19 -1.71 -8.49
CA GLY A 54 -3.45 -1.27 -7.88
C GLY A 54 -4.32 -2.46 -7.48
N ASP A 55 -5.04 -2.36 -6.36
CA ASP A 55 -5.97 -3.40 -5.96
C ASP A 55 -7.18 -3.42 -6.89
N LEU A 56 -7.73 -4.61 -7.16
CA LEU A 56 -8.98 -4.75 -7.89
C LEU A 56 -10.14 -4.95 -6.92
N MET A 57 -11.26 -4.34 -7.24
CA MET A 57 -12.52 -4.54 -6.55
C MET A 57 -13.58 -4.99 -7.53
N ALA A 58 -14.32 -6.03 -7.16
CA ALA A 58 -15.44 -6.53 -7.93
C ALA A 58 -16.73 -6.31 -7.14
N PHE A 59 -17.77 -5.82 -7.82
CA PHE A 59 -19.09 -5.59 -7.28
C PHE A 59 -20.11 -6.41 -8.07
N LEU A 60 -20.97 -7.13 -7.37
CA LEU A 60 -22.13 -7.81 -7.96
C LEU A 60 -23.36 -6.93 -7.74
N SER A 61 -24.06 -6.60 -8.83
CA SER A 61 -25.32 -5.85 -8.78
C SER A 61 -26.37 -6.53 -7.90
N GLU A 62 -27.37 -5.76 -7.45
CA GLU A 62 -28.47 -6.28 -6.63
C GLU A 62 -29.22 -7.46 -7.30
N ASP A 63 -29.42 -7.38 -8.62
CA ASP A 63 -30.06 -8.43 -9.42
C ASP A 63 -29.18 -9.66 -9.70
N GLY A 64 -27.87 -9.56 -9.45
CA GLY A 64 -26.90 -10.62 -9.69
C GLY A 64 -26.56 -10.86 -11.16
N LEU A 65 -26.92 -9.95 -12.07
CA LEU A 65 -26.69 -10.08 -13.52
C LEU A 65 -25.47 -9.30 -14.00
N GLU A 66 -25.05 -8.28 -13.27
CA GLU A 66 -23.96 -7.39 -13.66
C GLU A 66 -22.82 -7.47 -12.65
N ILE A 67 -21.59 -7.49 -13.19
CA ILE A 67 -20.36 -7.41 -12.41
C ILE A 67 -19.61 -6.17 -12.85
N GLU A 68 -19.34 -5.27 -11.91
CA GLU A 68 -18.49 -4.11 -12.13
C GLU A 68 -17.12 -4.35 -11.49
N ILE A 69 -16.04 -4.15 -12.26
CA ILE A 69 -14.66 -4.26 -11.79
C ILE A 69 -14.01 -2.88 -11.81
N VAL A 70 -13.46 -2.47 -10.66
CA VAL A 70 -12.78 -1.18 -10.49
C VAL A 70 -11.36 -1.42 -10.03
N GLU A 71 -10.42 -0.71 -10.65
CA GLU A 71 -9.02 -0.68 -10.23
C GLU A 71 -8.73 0.53 -9.35
N VAL A 72 -8.12 0.29 -8.20
CA VAL A 72 -7.68 1.34 -7.28
C VAL A 72 -6.32 1.85 -7.74
N LEU A 73 -6.33 3.01 -8.40
CA LEU A 73 -5.12 3.73 -8.80
C LEU A 73 -4.54 4.50 -7.61
N MET A 74 -3.94 3.78 -6.66
CA MET A 74 -3.13 4.38 -5.59
C MET A 74 -1.69 3.88 -5.69
N THR A 75 -0.74 4.75 -5.37
CA THR A 75 0.66 4.33 -5.18
C THR A 75 0.71 3.31 -4.04
N VAL A 76 1.02 2.06 -4.39
CA VAL A 76 1.17 0.98 -3.40
C VAL A 76 2.36 1.33 -2.52
N TYR A 77 2.13 1.41 -1.20
CA TYR A 77 3.21 1.55 -0.25
C TYR A 77 4.14 0.35 -0.38
N GLN A 78 5.35 0.58 -0.90
CA GLN A 78 6.42 -0.37 -0.76
C GLN A 78 7.10 -0.09 0.57
N ALA A 79 7.01 -1.06 1.49
CA ALA A 79 7.83 -0.99 2.68
C ALA A 79 9.29 -0.78 2.26
N PRO A 80 10.04 0.13 2.91
CA PRO A 80 11.46 0.26 2.66
C PRO A 80 12.06 -1.14 2.70
N GLN A 81 12.74 -1.56 1.64
CA GLN A 81 13.50 -2.79 1.70
C GLN A 81 14.49 -2.59 2.85
N ALA A 82 14.35 -3.39 3.91
CA ALA A 82 15.39 -3.47 4.90
C ALA A 82 16.61 -3.97 4.13
N ASP A 83 17.58 -3.09 3.89
CA ASP A 83 18.82 -3.40 3.20
C ASP A 83 19.54 -4.49 4.00
N SER A 84 19.21 -5.75 3.69
CA SER A 84 19.86 -6.92 4.25
C SER A 84 21.35 -6.91 3.91
N LEU A 85 21.73 -6.25 2.82
CA LEU A 85 23.12 -5.96 2.42
C LEU A 85 23.81 -4.88 3.25
N SER A 86 23.10 -4.02 3.99
CA SER A 86 23.71 -3.03 4.88
C SER A 86 24.54 -3.70 5.98
N HIS A 87 24.04 -4.82 6.52
CA HIS A 87 24.71 -5.57 7.59
C HIS A 87 25.98 -6.32 7.12
N TRP A 88 26.11 -6.59 5.81
CA TRP A 88 27.27 -7.29 5.24
C TRP A 88 28.37 -6.35 4.73
N LYS A 89 28.10 -5.04 4.60
CA LYS A 89 29.12 -4.06 4.17
C LYS A 89 30.36 -4.05 5.10
N PRO A 90 30.23 -3.97 6.44
CA PRO A 90 31.39 -3.92 7.33
C PRO A 90 32.37 -5.10 7.19
N PRO A 91 31.93 -6.38 7.21
CA PRO A 91 32.85 -7.50 7.05
C PRO A 91 33.49 -7.56 5.65
N VAL A 92 32.78 -7.17 4.59
CA VAL A 92 33.34 -7.12 3.22
C VAL A 92 34.47 -6.10 3.12
N PHE A 93 34.29 -4.90 3.68
CA PHE A 93 35.35 -3.89 3.73
C PHE A 93 36.55 -4.33 4.58
N GLY A 94 36.30 -5.01 5.70
CA GLY A 94 37.37 -5.56 6.54
C GLY A 94 38.26 -6.56 5.80
N VAL A 95 37.66 -7.51 5.08
CA VAL A 95 38.40 -8.50 4.28
C VAL A 95 39.20 -7.81 3.17
N ALA A 96 38.62 -6.83 2.48
CA ALA A 96 39.30 -6.10 1.43
C ALA A 96 40.55 -5.34 1.93
N ILE A 97 40.46 -4.69 3.09
CA ILE A 97 41.59 -3.95 3.70
C ILE A 97 42.73 -4.92 4.08
N VAL A 98 42.41 -6.04 4.72
CA VAL A 98 43.40 -7.06 5.10
C VAL A 98 44.08 -7.64 3.87
N LEU A 99 43.34 -7.89 2.79
CA LEU A 99 43.90 -8.38 1.52
C LEU A 99 44.86 -7.39 0.90
N VAL A 100 44.50 -6.10 0.86
CA VAL A 100 45.36 -5.04 0.31
C VAL A 100 46.62 -4.88 1.16
N MET A 101 46.51 -4.85 2.49
CA MET A 101 47.69 -4.79 3.36
C MET A 101 48.58 -6.03 3.23
N GLY A 102 48.00 -7.23 3.18
CA GLY A 102 48.74 -8.47 2.99
C GLY A 102 49.49 -8.50 1.66
N TYR A 103 48.84 -8.06 0.57
CA TYR A 103 49.48 -7.94 -0.74
C TYR A 103 50.65 -6.93 -0.73
N GLN A 104 50.46 -5.76 -0.14
CA GLN A 104 51.52 -4.75 -0.02
C GLN A 104 52.70 -5.25 0.83
N TYR A 105 52.44 -6.02 1.89
CA TYR A 105 53.49 -6.62 2.71
C TYR A 105 54.31 -7.67 1.95
N VAL A 106 53.65 -8.52 1.15
CA VAL A 106 54.34 -9.52 0.32
C VAL A 106 55.13 -8.88 -0.81
N LYS A 107 54.59 -7.82 -1.44
CA LYS A 107 55.24 -7.11 -2.54
C LYS A 107 56.37 -6.16 -2.07
N GLY A 108 56.30 -5.69 -0.83
CA GLY A 108 57.30 -4.80 -0.22
C GLY A 108 58.51 -5.51 0.39
N LYS A 109 58.52 -6.85 0.38
CA LYS A 109 59.70 -7.69 0.60
C LYS A 109 60.31 -8.09 -0.73
#